data_AF-A0A6P5ENS6-F1
#
_entry.id   AF-A0A6P5ENS6-F1
#
_cell.length_a   1.000
_cell.length_b   1.000
_cell.length_c   1.000
_cell.angle_alpha   90.00
_cell.angle_beta   90.00
_cell.angle_gamma   90.00
#
_symmetry.space_group_name_H-M   'P 1'
#
loop_
_entity.id
_entity.type
_entity.pdbx_description
1 polymer ?
#
loop_
_entity_poly.entity_id
_entity_poly.type
_entity_poly.pdbx_seq_one_letter_code
_entity_poly.pdbx_strand_id
1 'polypeptide(L)'
;MDKSWISKPRNDNAYIDGVRNFIKFAMEKSSINGKILCPCRKCYNNSSFVPEVVEEHLVWNGFLLGYNVWVFHGESFVTSPSEIECPSFAPGSTNAQESSSRQDGLGGLLQDVFGIMGTNLNTEQVMNETIPNNLEECNDEASASGFLGEQNLNERSMHSSPSETIRYKNLVKDCDQELYPGCKNYSKISFILRLFHLKCLNGWSGKSFTMLLQLLKDSFPKGTSLPSSYYEAKKLIKELGLGYEKLHICPNDCMLYWGETMNQEYCNVCGSSRWTMNKDDDGGSDDLRRKKKPAKILRYFPLIPRLKRIYMSSKIASLMRWHDEGRIKDGILRHPADGLAWKSFDDHYLDFSSDPRSVRLGLASDGFNPFRTMSTTYSTWPVILIPYNLPPWLCMKQSSFILSMVIPGEKGPGNDIDIYLQPLIAELKQLWNGVDAFDASTKQNFIMKAALMWTINDFPAYANLSGWSTKGRVACPCCGVSTDSRWLKHSKKFCYMGHRRWLEPNHSFRYQQNQFDGTIELRSAPISPFGIDVLRQLEGTSYKYGKGSKSSKKRMREEVASSANQVVDEVGTTNQVRVFEDADEFIGDGHDTTRKDIIGGKNNVAINFITTI
;
A
#
# COMPACT_ATOMS: atom_id res chain seq x y z
N MET A 1 41.84 -1.56 11.86
CA MET A 1 42.16 -2.98 11.59
C MET A 1 42.30 -3.15 10.08
N ASP A 2 43.19 -4.00 9.57
CA ASP A 2 43.21 -4.29 8.13
C ASP A 2 41.92 -5.03 7.72
N LYS A 3 41.43 -4.70 6.52
CA LYS A 3 40.18 -5.17 5.91
C LYS A 3 40.35 -5.54 4.44
N SER A 4 41.57 -5.46 3.90
CA SER A 4 41.90 -5.93 2.56
C SER A 4 41.47 -7.39 2.34
N TRP A 5 41.48 -8.19 3.41
CA TRP A 5 41.02 -9.58 3.43
C TRP A 5 39.54 -9.79 3.05
N ILE A 6 38.66 -8.78 3.20
CA ILE A 6 37.21 -8.93 2.92
C ILE A 6 36.95 -9.29 1.44
N SER A 7 37.85 -8.91 0.53
CA SER A 7 37.77 -9.22 -0.90
C SER A 7 38.48 -10.52 -1.33
N LYS A 8 39.19 -11.19 -0.41
CA LYS A 8 39.95 -12.42 -0.72
C LYS A 8 39.07 -13.65 -0.90
N PRO A 9 39.56 -14.71 -1.57
CA PRO A 9 38.88 -16.01 -1.64
C PRO A 9 38.58 -16.57 -0.24
N ARG A 10 37.40 -17.17 -0.05
CA ARG A 10 36.91 -17.60 1.28
C ARG A 10 37.66 -18.79 1.89
N ASN A 11 38.49 -19.45 1.08
CA ASN A 11 39.41 -20.52 1.45
C ASN A 11 40.86 -20.04 1.63
N ASP A 12 41.14 -18.74 1.48
CA ASP A 12 42.44 -18.13 1.84
C ASP A 12 42.50 -17.99 3.37
N ASN A 13 43.62 -18.42 3.98
CA ASN A 13 43.86 -18.26 5.41
C ASN A 13 43.72 -16.79 5.86
N ALA A 14 44.12 -15.83 5.03
CA ALA A 14 43.97 -14.41 5.34
C ALA A 14 42.49 -13.97 5.41
N TYR A 15 41.58 -14.60 4.66
CA TYR A 15 40.14 -14.35 4.80
C TYR A 15 39.62 -14.95 6.11
N ILE A 16 40.01 -16.18 6.44
CA ILE A 16 39.57 -16.90 7.64
C ILE A 16 40.05 -16.18 8.92
N ASP A 17 41.32 -15.80 8.98
CA ASP A 17 41.89 -15.06 10.10
C ASP A 17 41.31 -13.65 10.19
N GLY A 18 40.98 -13.03 9.06
CA GLY A 18 40.20 -11.80 8.98
C GLY A 18 38.82 -11.94 9.64
N VAL A 19 38.07 -12.99 9.31
CA VAL A 19 36.75 -13.29 9.91
C VAL A 19 36.87 -13.48 11.43
N ARG A 20 37.88 -14.21 11.92
CA ARG A 20 38.11 -14.40 13.36
C ARG A 20 38.42 -13.09 14.09
N ASN A 21 39.27 -12.26 13.50
CA ASN A 21 39.60 -10.94 14.04
C ASN A 21 38.39 -10.00 14.06
N PHE A 22 37.55 -10.04 13.02
CA PHE A 22 36.26 -9.34 12.98
C PHE A 22 35.32 -9.81 14.09
N ILE A 23 35.15 -11.13 14.26
CA ILE A 23 34.24 -11.70 15.27
C ILE A 23 34.70 -11.31 16.68
N LYS A 24 36.02 -11.38 16.96
CA LYS A 24 36.59 -10.94 18.23
C LYS A 24 36.30 -9.46 18.50
N PHE A 25 36.57 -8.58 17.52
CA PHE A 25 36.25 -7.16 17.61
C PHE A 25 34.75 -6.90 17.86
N ALA A 26 33.89 -7.54 17.08
CA ALA A 26 32.44 -7.41 17.21
C ALA A 26 31.95 -7.88 18.59
N MET A 27 32.52 -8.97 19.13
CA MET A 27 32.17 -9.46 20.47
C MET A 27 32.57 -8.49 21.57
N GLU A 28 33.77 -7.90 21.50
CA GLU A 28 34.27 -6.91 22.45
C GLU A 28 33.52 -5.57 22.38
N LYS A 29 32.99 -5.18 21.21
CA LYS A 29 32.44 -3.83 20.97
C LYS A 29 30.92 -3.76 20.80
N SER A 30 30.25 -4.88 20.50
CA SER A 30 28.84 -4.88 20.08
C SER A 30 28.04 -6.12 20.49
N SER A 31 28.59 -7.01 21.31
CA SER A 31 27.82 -8.18 21.75
C SER A 31 26.68 -7.80 22.68
N ILE A 32 25.51 -8.40 22.45
CA ILE A 32 24.34 -8.32 23.32
C ILE A 32 23.91 -9.75 23.61
N ASN A 33 23.90 -10.13 24.90
CA ASN A 33 23.62 -11.49 25.37
C ASN A 33 24.47 -12.56 24.64
N GLY A 34 25.76 -12.28 24.43
CA GLY A 34 26.70 -13.19 23.76
C GLY A 34 26.49 -13.35 22.25
N LYS A 35 25.68 -12.47 21.61
CA LYS A 35 25.40 -12.50 20.17
C LYS A 35 25.84 -11.22 19.48
N ILE A 36 26.23 -11.34 18.22
CA ILE A 36 26.61 -10.23 17.33
C ILE A 36 25.81 -10.29 16.02
N LEU A 37 25.61 -9.14 15.37
CA LEU A 37 24.96 -9.07 14.05
C LEU A 37 25.84 -9.72 12.98
N CYS A 38 25.22 -10.41 12.02
CA CYS A 38 25.95 -11.16 10.99
C CYS A 38 26.09 -10.34 9.68
N PRO A 39 27.32 -9.92 9.28
CA PRO A 39 27.56 -9.18 8.04
C PRO A 39 27.67 -10.08 6.79
N CYS A 40 27.09 -11.28 6.80
CA CYS A 40 27.13 -12.14 5.62
C CYS A 40 26.15 -11.66 4.53
N ARG A 41 26.39 -12.04 3.28
CA ARG A 41 25.56 -11.67 2.10
C ARG A 41 24.11 -12.21 2.10
N LYS A 42 23.70 -12.94 3.14
CA LYS A 42 22.30 -13.32 3.37
C LYS A 42 21.67 -12.59 4.55
N CYS A 43 22.44 -12.29 5.60
CA CYS A 43 21.94 -11.66 6.82
C CYS A 43 21.98 -10.13 6.78
N TYR A 44 22.88 -9.51 6.01
CA TYR A 44 22.97 -8.05 5.84
C TYR A 44 22.94 -7.23 7.15
N ASN A 45 23.55 -7.73 8.24
CA ASN A 45 23.48 -7.15 9.58
C ASN A 45 22.06 -7.04 10.20
N ASN A 46 21.06 -7.76 9.67
CA ASN A 46 19.67 -7.75 10.17
C ASN A 46 19.35 -8.89 11.17
N SER A 47 20.31 -9.78 11.45
CA SER A 47 20.10 -10.93 12.34
C SER A 47 21.34 -11.16 13.21
N SER A 48 21.13 -11.39 14.51
CA SER A 48 22.20 -11.67 15.46
C SER A 48 22.26 -13.15 15.84
N PHE A 49 23.47 -13.69 15.89
CA PHE A 49 23.75 -15.07 16.26
C PHE A 49 24.96 -15.12 17.19
N VAL A 50 25.20 -16.29 17.79
CA VAL A 50 26.43 -16.57 18.55
C VAL A 50 27.64 -16.61 17.59
N PRO A 51 28.88 -16.33 18.07
CA PRO A 51 30.09 -16.22 17.24
C PRO A 51 30.27 -17.34 16.23
N GLU A 52 30.04 -18.58 16.65
CA GLU A 52 30.29 -19.80 15.89
C GLU A 52 29.40 -19.86 14.64
N VAL A 53 28.13 -19.47 14.78
CA VAL A 53 27.15 -19.38 13.69
C VAL A 53 27.47 -18.21 12.76
N VAL A 54 28.04 -17.11 13.29
CA VAL A 54 28.50 -15.99 12.45
C VAL A 54 29.75 -16.36 11.66
N GLU A 55 30.71 -17.09 12.24
CA GLU A 55 31.87 -17.63 11.52
C GLU A 55 31.42 -18.55 10.38
N GLU A 56 30.55 -19.52 10.66
CA GLU A 56 29.96 -20.40 9.65
C GLU A 56 29.28 -19.59 8.54
N HIS A 57 28.41 -18.63 8.88
CA HIS A 57 27.73 -17.81 7.90
C HIS A 57 28.68 -16.99 7.01
N LEU A 58 29.81 -16.51 7.55
CA LEU A 58 30.81 -15.73 6.82
C LEU A 58 31.72 -16.59 5.94
N VAL A 59 31.99 -17.84 6.33
CA VAL A 59 32.65 -18.83 5.48
C VAL A 59 31.71 -19.28 4.35
N TRP A 60 30.48 -19.68 4.67
CA TRP A 60 29.54 -20.29 3.71
C TRP A 60 28.85 -19.30 2.76
N ASN A 61 28.57 -18.07 3.20
CA ASN A 61 27.85 -17.08 2.39
C ASN A 61 28.71 -15.86 2.00
N GLY A 62 29.91 -15.73 2.57
CA GLY A 62 30.81 -14.61 2.34
C GLY A 62 30.42 -13.35 3.10
N PHE A 63 31.43 -12.52 3.40
CA PHE A 63 31.26 -11.18 3.95
C PHE A 63 30.59 -10.25 2.93
N LEU A 64 29.83 -9.27 3.42
CA LEU A 64 29.18 -8.24 2.61
C LEU A 64 30.24 -7.28 2.03
N LEU A 65 30.46 -7.36 0.71
CA LEU A 65 31.41 -6.49 0.02
C LEU A 65 30.97 -5.02 0.15
N GLY A 66 31.93 -4.14 0.42
CA GLY A 66 31.67 -2.72 0.68
C GLY A 66 31.35 -2.39 2.14
N TYR A 67 31.09 -3.37 3.01
CA TYR A 67 30.96 -3.16 4.46
C TYR A 67 32.33 -3.02 5.13
N ASN A 68 33.09 -2.00 4.69
CA ASN A 68 34.48 -1.76 5.06
C ASN A 68 34.65 -0.85 6.30
N VAL A 69 33.55 -0.37 6.87
CA VAL A 69 33.51 0.30 8.19
C VAL A 69 32.43 -0.40 9.00
N TRP A 70 32.83 -1.03 10.11
CA TRP A 70 31.99 -1.94 10.88
C TRP A 70 31.10 -1.18 11.86
N VAL A 71 30.29 -0.25 11.34
CA VAL A 71 29.45 0.65 12.13
C VAL A 71 28.43 -0.08 13.01
N PHE A 72 27.89 -1.23 12.56
CA PHE A 72 27.00 -2.08 13.36
C PHE A 72 27.74 -2.90 14.43
N HIS A 73 29.06 -2.85 14.43
CA HIS A 73 29.94 -3.59 15.35
C HIS A 73 30.84 -2.67 16.18
N GLY A 74 30.51 -1.37 16.24
CA GLY A 74 31.18 -0.40 17.11
C GLY A 74 32.44 0.25 16.54
N GLU A 75 32.63 0.25 15.21
CA GLU A 75 33.73 0.97 14.57
C GLU A 75 33.32 2.40 14.13
N SER A 76 34.04 3.40 14.63
CA SER A 76 33.86 4.82 14.30
C SER A 76 34.67 5.23 13.07
N PHE A 77 34.18 6.21 12.32
CA PHE A 77 34.97 6.88 11.26
C PHE A 77 36.07 7.76 11.88
N VAL A 78 37.32 7.57 11.45
CA VAL A 78 38.44 8.46 11.79
C VAL A 78 38.82 9.23 10.53
N THR A 79 38.52 10.53 10.50
CA THR A 79 39.05 11.46 9.51
C THR A 79 40.35 12.08 10.02
N SER A 80 41.49 11.67 9.45
CA SER A 80 42.78 12.34 9.65
C SER A 80 42.98 13.44 8.59
N PRO A 81 43.37 14.67 8.97
CA PRO A 81 43.49 15.79 8.03
C PRO A 81 44.95 16.11 7.66
N SER A 82 45.39 15.79 6.45
CA SER A 82 46.60 16.40 5.85
C SER A 82 46.71 16.22 4.33
N GLU A 83 47.35 17.22 3.73
CA GLU A 83 47.99 17.24 2.40
C GLU A 83 47.09 17.30 1.14
N ILE A 84 46.89 18.55 0.71
CA ILE A 84 46.58 18.96 -0.65
C ILE A 84 47.84 18.80 -1.52
N GLU A 85 47.75 18.09 -2.62
CA GLU A 85 48.51 18.43 -3.83
C GLU A 85 47.66 18.18 -5.08
N CYS A 86 47.45 19.24 -5.88
CA CYS A 86 46.81 19.15 -7.19
C CYS A 86 47.86 19.29 -8.29
N PRO A 87 47.94 18.34 -9.23
CA PRO A 87 48.39 18.61 -10.58
C PRO A 87 47.18 18.80 -11.50
N SER A 88 47.10 19.96 -12.15
CA SER A 88 46.16 20.23 -13.24
C SER A 88 46.57 19.50 -14.52
N PHE A 89 45.59 19.11 -15.37
CA PHE A 89 45.56 19.34 -16.85
C PHE A 89 44.49 18.50 -17.56
N ALA A 90 43.36 19.17 -17.88
CA ALA A 90 42.60 19.07 -19.15
C ALA A 90 41.96 17.71 -19.61
N PRO A 91 41.02 17.74 -20.59
CA PRO A 91 39.84 16.86 -20.51
C PRO A 91 39.80 15.71 -21.54
N GLY A 92 39.21 14.58 -21.16
CA GLY A 92 38.93 13.49 -22.09
C GLY A 92 38.01 12.39 -21.53
N SER A 93 36.91 12.14 -22.24
CA SER A 93 35.98 11.02 -22.11
C SER A 93 35.04 10.98 -20.89
N THR A 94 33.75 10.86 -21.21
CA THR A 94 32.60 10.78 -20.31
C THR A 94 32.57 9.51 -19.45
N ASN A 95 32.32 9.67 -18.15
CA ASN A 95 31.73 8.63 -17.31
C ASN A 95 30.60 9.23 -16.47
N ALA A 96 29.39 8.69 -16.61
CA ALA A 96 28.28 9.04 -15.75
C ALA A 96 28.48 8.36 -14.37
N GLN A 97 28.93 9.13 -13.38
CA GLN A 97 28.81 8.71 -11.98
C GLN A 97 27.45 9.11 -11.45
N GLU A 98 26.59 8.12 -11.17
CA GLU A 98 25.37 8.33 -10.39
C GLU A 98 25.74 8.70 -8.94
N SER A 99 25.67 9.99 -8.63
CA SER A 99 25.71 10.47 -7.25
C SER A 99 24.48 9.95 -6.49
N SER A 100 24.71 9.25 -5.38
CA SER A 100 23.66 8.73 -4.49
C SER A 100 22.99 9.83 -3.66
N SER A 101 22.34 10.79 -4.32
CA SER A 101 21.62 11.90 -3.69
C SER A 101 20.31 11.43 -3.05
N ARG A 102 20.35 11.03 -1.77
CA ARG A 102 19.15 10.97 -0.91
C ARG A 102 18.76 12.36 -0.40
N GLN A 103 18.44 13.25 -1.33
CA GLN A 103 17.60 14.40 -1.01
C GLN A 103 16.12 14.02 -1.23
N ASP A 104 15.24 14.78 -0.59
CA ASP A 104 13.78 14.81 -0.83
C ASP A 104 12.89 13.67 -0.33
N GLY A 105 12.86 13.50 1.01
CA GLY A 105 11.59 13.20 1.70
C GLY A 105 10.73 14.45 1.90
N LEU A 106 11.35 15.55 2.35
CA LEU A 106 10.68 16.83 2.58
C LEU A 106 10.53 17.67 1.30
N GLY A 107 11.54 17.72 0.43
CA GLY A 107 11.45 18.47 -0.83
C GLY A 107 10.34 17.94 -1.75
N GLY A 108 10.11 16.62 -1.76
CA GLY A 108 8.93 16.00 -2.38
C GLY A 108 7.63 16.53 -1.79
N LEU A 109 7.43 16.40 -0.47
CA LEU A 109 6.22 16.89 0.21
C LEU A 109 5.98 18.40 -0.01
N LEU A 110 7.03 19.22 -0.04
CA LEU A 110 6.92 20.65 -0.37
C LEU A 110 6.61 20.87 -1.86
N GLN A 111 7.21 20.10 -2.77
CA GLN A 111 6.93 20.13 -4.21
C GLN A 111 5.47 19.74 -4.52
N ASP A 112 4.91 18.79 -3.77
CA ASP A 112 3.54 18.29 -3.87
C ASP A 112 2.51 19.25 -3.24
N VAL A 113 2.91 20.05 -2.25
CA VAL A 113 2.03 21.04 -1.59
C VAL A 113 2.05 22.40 -2.29
N PHE A 114 3.19 22.84 -2.83
CA PHE A 114 3.38 24.24 -3.25
C PHE A 114 3.61 24.45 -4.75
N GLY A 115 4.29 23.53 -5.45
CA GLY A 115 4.52 23.63 -6.91
C GLY A 115 5.40 24.80 -7.41
N ILE A 116 5.67 25.79 -6.57
CA ILE A 116 6.24 27.13 -6.83
C ILE A 116 6.90 27.58 -5.50
N MET A 117 7.98 28.38 -5.40
CA MET A 117 8.92 28.94 -6.38
C MET A 117 10.23 28.11 -6.46
N GLY A 118 11.25 28.61 -7.19
CA GLY A 118 12.63 28.17 -7.07
C GLY A 118 13.46 29.12 -6.18
N THR A 119 14.10 28.58 -5.15
CA THR A 119 15.20 29.22 -4.43
C THR A 119 16.34 28.23 -4.24
N ASN A 120 17.56 28.64 -4.61
CA ASN A 120 18.77 27.88 -4.31
C ASN A 120 18.99 27.90 -2.80
N LEU A 121 18.64 26.82 -2.11
CA LEU A 121 19.10 26.56 -0.75
C LEU A 121 20.25 25.55 -0.80
N ASN A 122 21.44 26.08 -1.01
CA ASN A 122 22.65 25.41 -0.51
C ASN A 122 22.45 25.13 0.98
N THR A 123 22.70 23.91 1.41
CA THR A 123 22.81 23.59 2.84
C THR A 123 23.91 22.55 3.01
N GLU A 124 25.15 23.03 2.86
CA GLU A 124 26.26 22.41 3.58
C GLU A 124 26.03 22.55 5.09
N GLN A 125 26.54 21.58 5.85
CA GLN A 125 26.74 21.63 7.31
C GLN A 125 25.49 21.85 8.19
N VAL A 126 25.06 20.79 8.89
CA VAL A 126 25.32 20.58 10.33
C VAL A 126 25.01 19.11 10.65
N MET A 127 25.76 18.50 11.58
CA MET A 127 25.73 17.07 11.91
C MET A 127 24.86 16.75 13.13
N ASN A 128 24.50 15.46 13.23
CA ASN A 128 24.27 14.66 14.45
C ASN A 128 23.48 15.25 15.63
N GLU A 129 22.41 14.55 15.99
CA GLU A 129 22.17 14.23 17.41
C GLU A 129 21.47 12.87 17.57
N THR A 130 21.82 12.15 18.65
CA THR A 130 21.39 10.78 18.93
C THR A 130 20.10 10.79 19.74
N ILE A 131 19.05 10.08 19.29
CA ILE A 131 17.80 9.95 20.06
C ILE A 131 17.78 8.64 20.89
N PRO A 132 17.48 8.68 22.20
CA PRO A 132 17.38 7.49 23.04
C PRO A 132 16.19 6.59 22.69
N ASN A 133 16.35 5.29 22.92
CA ASN A 133 15.21 4.37 23.01
C ASN A 133 14.41 4.67 24.29
N ASN A 134 13.17 5.15 24.15
CA ASN A 134 12.01 4.83 25.00
C ASN A 134 10.77 5.53 24.40
N LEU A 135 9.85 4.72 23.85
CA LEU A 135 8.55 5.18 23.34
C LEU A 135 7.45 4.61 24.23
N GLU A 136 7.00 5.39 25.22
CA GLU A 136 5.71 5.18 25.88
C GLU A 136 4.63 6.00 25.15
N GLU A 137 3.45 5.41 24.97
CA GLU A 137 2.32 6.06 24.30
C GLU A 137 1.54 6.98 25.25
N CYS A 138 1.57 8.31 25.02
CA CYS A 138 0.62 9.23 25.67
C CYS A 138 -0.63 9.44 24.81
N ASN A 139 -1.72 8.74 25.15
CA ASN A 139 -3.08 8.97 24.62
C ASN A 139 -3.75 10.19 25.29
N ASP A 140 -3.23 11.39 25.03
CA ASP A 140 -3.76 12.65 25.59
C ASP A 140 -4.97 13.20 24.79
N GLU A 141 -6.14 12.56 24.92
CA GLU A 141 -7.46 13.20 24.67
C GLU A 141 -8.31 13.20 25.95
N ALA A 142 -7.83 13.89 26.98
CA ALA A 142 -8.59 14.35 28.14
C ALA A 142 -8.10 15.75 28.56
N SER A 143 -8.97 16.53 29.22
CA SER A 143 -8.64 17.84 29.85
C SER A 143 -8.44 19.05 28.91
N ALA A 144 -9.54 19.54 28.31
CA ALA A 144 -9.79 20.98 28.14
C ALA A 144 -11.29 21.23 27.87
N SER A 145 -12.02 21.68 28.89
CA SER A 145 -13.44 22.05 28.81
C SER A 145 -13.61 23.52 28.41
N GLY A 146 -14.47 23.81 27.43
CA GLY A 146 -14.89 25.19 27.15
C GLY A 146 -15.49 25.42 25.77
N PHE A 147 -16.81 25.70 25.75
CA PHE A 147 -17.56 26.37 24.68
C PHE A 147 -17.90 25.64 23.35
N LEU A 148 -19.19 25.32 23.23
CA LEU A 148 -20.05 25.24 22.03
C LEU A 148 -19.60 24.47 20.76
N GLY A 149 -20.07 23.22 20.68
CA GLY A 149 -20.94 22.75 19.58
C GLY A 149 -20.42 22.80 18.13
N GLU A 150 -19.65 21.80 17.71
CA GLU A 150 -19.54 21.44 16.29
C GLU A 150 -20.87 20.81 15.82
N GLN A 151 -21.77 21.63 15.27
CA GLN A 151 -22.93 21.14 14.53
C GLN A 151 -22.49 20.59 13.16
N ASN A 152 -23.00 19.42 12.80
CA ASN A 152 -22.78 18.82 11.49
C ASN A 152 -23.43 19.68 10.39
N LEU A 153 -22.62 20.31 9.54
CA LEU A 153 -23.06 20.89 8.27
C LEU A 153 -22.72 19.94 7.11
N ASN A 154 -23.39 18.79 7.09
CA ASN A 154 -23.42 17.90 5.93
C ASN A 154 -24.60 18.31 5.03
N GLU A 155 -24.43 19.42 4.31
CA GLU A 155 -25.27 19.73 3.15
C GLU A 155 -24.56 20.73 2.23
N ARG A 156 -24.14 20.27 1.04
CA ARG A 156 -24.00 21.14 -0.13
C ARG A 156 -24.06 20.34 -1.42
N SER A 157 -25.14 20.57 -2.16
CA SER A 157 -25.38 20.06 -3.52
C SER A 157 -24.23 20.41 -4.47
N MET A 158 -23.97 19.50 -5.43
CA MET A 158 -23.01 19.71 -6.50
C MET A 158 -23.59 20.63 -7.58
N HIS A 159 -23.22 21.90 -7.55
CA HIS A 159 -23.20 22.76 -8.72
C HIS A 159 -21.87 23.50 -8.82
N SER A 160 -21.32 23.55 -10.04
CA SER A 160 -20.07 24.23 -10.35
C SER A 160 -20.15 25.70 -9.95
N SER A 161 -19.21 26.15 -9.11
CA SER A 161 -19.26 27.47 -8.48
C SER A 161 -17.84 28.03 -8.31
N PRO A 162 -17.63 29.37 -8.42
CA PRO A 162 -16.33 30.04 -8.19
C PRO A 162 -15.61 29.71 -6.87
N SER A 163 -16.28 29.03 -5.95
CA SER A 163 -15.80 28.49 -4.66
C SER A 163 -14.42 27.82 -4.71
N GLU A 164 -14.17 26.87 -5.60
CA GLU A 164 -12.90 26.11 -5.59
C GLU A 164 -11.69 26.98 -5.99
N THR A 165 -11.85 27.82 -7.01
CA THR A 165 -10.80 28.77 -7.44
C THR A 165 -10.51 29.81 -6.36
N ILE A 166 -11.53 30.25 -5.60
CA ILE A 166 -11.35 31.14 -4.44
C ILE A 166 -10.61 30.40 -3.31
N ARG A 167 -10.99 29.15 -3.02
CA ARG A 167 -10.30 28.32 -2.02
C ARG A 167 -8.82 28.12 -2.36
N TYR A 168 -8.49 27.83 -3.62
CA TYR A 168 -7.10 27.76 -4.06
C TYR A 168 -6.38 29.11 -3.97
N LYS A 169 -6.99 30.21 -4.42
CA LYS A 169 -6.38 31.56 -4.28
C LYS A 169 -6.09 31.92 -2.82
N ASN A 170 -6.90 31.47 -1.88
CA ASN A 170 -6.64 31.66 -0.45
C ASN A 170 -5.51 30.74 0.04
N LEU A 171 -5.51 29.46 -0.35
CA LEU A 171 -4.41 28.54 -0.02
C LEU A 171 -3.07 29.04 -0.56
N VAL A 172 -2.99 29.47 -1.83
CA VAL A 172 -1.77 30.06 -2.43
C VAL A 172 -1.33 31.32 -1.67
N LYS A 173 -2.25 32.20 -1.27
CA LYS A 173 -1.92 33.35 -0.43
C LYS A 173 -1.34 32.95 0.93
N ASP A 174 -1.87 31.91 1.58
CA ASP A 174 -1.30 31.38 2.82
C ASP A 174 0.05 30.66 2.58
N CYS A 175 0.25 30.06 1.40
CA CYS A 175 1.50 29.41 0.97
C CYS A 175 2.62 30.43 0.74
N ASP A 176 2.30 31.56 0.11
CA ASP A 176 3.20 32.68 -0.19
C ASP A 176 3.35 33.65 1.00
N GLN A 177 2.57 33.46 2.08
CA GLN A 177 2.71 34.26 3.29
C GLN A 177 4.06 33.98 3.97
N GLU A 178 4.92 35.00 4.02
CA GLU A 178 6.15 34.98 4.82
C GLU A 178 5.84 34.59 6.28
N LEU A 179 6.74 33.82 6.92
CA LEU A 179 6.56 33.40 8.31
C LEU A 179 6.41 34.62 9.26
N TYR A 180 7.21 35.66 9.01
CA TYR A 180 7.14 37.00 9.56
C TYR A 180 7.70 37.98 8.50
N PRO A 181 7.41 39.30 8.58
CA PRO A 181 7.87 40.27 7.59
C PRO A 181 9.38 40.23 7.35
N GLY A 182 9.81 40.00 6.11
CA GLY A 182 11.20 39.88 5.69
C GLY A 182 11.78 38.45 5.75
N CYS A 183 10.99 37.43 6.11
CA CYS A 183 11.47 36.05 6.19
C CYS A 183 11.61 35.39 4.80
N LYS A 184 12.78 35.56 4.16
CA LYS A 184 13.05 35.00 2.82
C LYS A 184 13.28 33.48 2.79
N ASN A 185 13.64 32.88 3.93
CA ASN A 185 14.01 31.46 3.99
C ASN A 185 12.81 30.53 4.16
N TYR A 186 11.70 31.02 4.73
CA TYR A 186 10.54 30.21 5.08
C TYR A 186 9.22 30.98 4.93
N SER A 187 8.29 30.40 4.17
CA SER A 187 6.86 30.74 4.31
C SER A 187 6.26 30.08 5.56
N LYS A 188 5.17 30.66 6.06
CA LYS A 188 4.33 30.14 7.15
C LYS A 188 4.12 28.63 7.07
N ILE A 189 3.62 28.15 5.94
CA ILE A 189 3.25 26.73 5.78
C ILE A 189 4.49 25.84 5.63
N SER A 190 5.51 26.27 4.88
CA SER A 190 6.76 25.49 4.74
C SER A 190 7.46 25.26 6.09
N PHE A 191 7.43 26.27 6.97
CA PHE A 191 7.94 26.17 8.34
C PHE A 191 7.10 25.22 9.21
N ILE A 192 5.76 25.34 9.16
CA ILE A 192 4.85 24.46 9.91
C ILE A 192 5.01 22.99 9.46
N LEU A 193 5.14 22.72 8.16
CA LEU A 193 5.38 21.36 7.65
C LEU A 193 6.74 20.80 8.11
N ARG A 194 7.80 21.62 8.16
CA ARG A 194 9.10 21.24 8.75
C ARG A 194 8.96 20.89 10.23
N LEU A 195 8.24 21.70 11.02
CA LEU A 195 7.95 21.41 12.42
C LEU A 195 7.13 20.11 12.59
N PHE A 196 6.12 19.87 11.76
CA PHE A 196 5.35 18.62 11.78
C PHE A 196 6.21 17.39 11.45
N HIS A 197 7.12 17.52 10.48
CA HIS A 197 8.07 16.45 10.16
C HIS A 197 8.99 16.13 11.34
N LEU A 198 9.55 17.15 12.02
CA LEU A 198 10.33 16.97 13.25
C LEU A 198 9.51 16.33 14.37
N LYS A 199 8.26 16.77 14.58
CA LYS A 199 7.32 16.16 15.53
C LYS A 199 7.10 14.67 15.26
N CYS A 200 6.96 14.28 13.99
CA CYS A 200 6.75 12.89 13.61
C CYS A 200 8.01 12.03 13.74
N LEU A 201 9.17 12.53 13.32
CA LEU A 201 10.45 11.81 13.45
C LEU A 201 10.88 11.63 14.91
N ASN A 202 10.66 12.65 15.73
CA ASN A 202 11.17 12.73 17.10
C ASN A 202 10.10 12.40 18.16
N GLY A 203 8.92 11.91 17.77
CA GLY A 203 7.86 11.48 18.67
C GLY A 203 7.26 12.55 19.59
N TRP A 204 7.41 13.84 19.28
CA TRP A 204 6.98 14.93 20.17
C TRP A 204 5.47 14.85 20.47
N SER A 205 5.04 15.11 21.72
CA SER A 205 3.63 15.09 22.10
C SER A 205 2.84 16.29 21.53
N GLY A 206 1.50 16.25 21.60
CA GLY A 206 0.66 17.39 21.18
C GLY A 206 0.85 18.63 22.07
N LYS A 207 1.05 18.39 23.37
CA LYS A 207 1.36 19.41 24.38
C LYS A 207 2.74 20.02 24.15
N SER A 208 3.78 19.20 24.00
CA SER A 208 5.15 19.64 23.70
C SER A 208 5.20 20.50 22.43
N PHE A 209 4.51 20.07 21.36
CA PHE A 209 4.44 20.86 20.12
C PHE A 209 3.73 22.21 20.28
N THR A 210 2.69 22.27 21.12
CA THR A 210 2.00 23.52 21.43
C THR A 210 2.90 24.48 22.21
N MET A 211 3.64 23.99 23.21
CA MET A 211 4.61 24.80 23.96
C MET A 211 5.74 25.32 23.06
N LEU A 212 6.23 24.49 22.12
CA LEU A 212 7.22 24.90 21.13
C LEU A 212 6.68 25.99 20.19
N LEU A 213 5.45 25.84 19.68
CA LEU A 213 4.82 26.86 18.83
C LEU A 213 4.64 28.20 19.57
N GLN A 214 4.25 28.17 20.84
CA GLN A 214 4.14 29.38 21.68
C GLN A 214 5.50 30.06 21.85
N LEU A 215 6.53 29.31 22.27
CA LEU A 215 7.89 29.83 22.41
C LEU A 215 8.44 30.43 21.11
N LEU A 216 8.24 29.76 19.98
CA LEU A 216 8.66 30.28 18.66
C LEU A 216 7.91 31.55 18.28
N LYS A 217 6.61 31.63 18.57
CA LYS A 217 5.77 32.81 18.30
C LYS A 217 6.20 34.02 19.12
N ASP A 218 6.59 33.81 20.37
CA ASP A 218 7.09 34.86 21.27
C ASP A 218 8.54 35.27 20.94
N SER A 219 9.33 34.36 20.36
CA SER A 219 10.73 34.60 19.97
C SER A 219 10.90 35.30 18.61
N PHE A 220 9.90 35.20 17.71
CA PHE A 220 9.97 35.78 16.38
C PHE A 220 9.50 37.26 16.33
N PRO A 221 9.89 38.03 15.29
CA PRO A 221 9.48 39.43 15.17
C PRO A 221 7.96 39.65 15.18
N LYS A 222 7.55 40.86 15.59
CA LYS A 222 6.14 41.30 15.52
C LYS A 222 5.61 41.16 14.09
N GLY A 223 4.43 40.56 13.94
CA GLY A 223 3.84 40.20 12.64
C GLY A 223 3.97 38.72 12.27
N THR A 224 4.54 37.89 13.15
CA THR A 224 4.62 36.43 12.98
C THR A 224 3.25 35.78 12.80
N SER A 225 3.09 35.02 11.71
CA SER A 225 1.84 34.37 11.30
C SER A 225 1.65 32.94 11.86
N LEU A 226 2.49 32.53 12.80
CA LEU A 226 2.54 31.18 13.35
C LEU A 226 1.28 30.84 14.19
N PRO A 227 0.70 29.63 14.05
CA PRO A 227 -0.33 29.12 14.95
C PRO A 227 0.17 29.04 16.39
N SER A 228 -0.72 29.28 17.35
CA SER A 228 -0.47 29.25 18.79
C SER A 228 -0.61 27.87 19.41
N SER A 229 -1.12 26.88 18.66
CA SER A 229 -1.32 25.52 19.15
C SER A 229 -1.16 24.46 18.07
N TYR A 230 -0.90 23.22 18.51
CA TYR A 230 -0.91 22.04 17.65
C TYR A 230 -2.24 21.89 16.88
N TYR A 231 -3.37 22.24 17.50
CA TYR A 231 -4.69 22.13 16.88
C TYR A 231 -4.88 23.14 15.74
N GLU A 232 -4.47 24.39 15.93
CA GLU A 232 -4.47 25.40 14.87
C GLU A 232 -3.54 25.01 13.71
N ALA A 233 -2.33 24.55 14.03
CA ALA A 233 -1.36 24.12 13.04
C ALA A 233 -1.86 22.90 12.23
N LYS A 234 -2.54 21.97 12.91
CA LYS A 234 -3.20 20.80 12.27
C LYS A 234 -4.43 21.20 11.44
N LYS A 235 -5.18 22.22 11.86
CA LYS A 235 -6.31 22.78 11.09
C LYS A 235 -5.83 23.37 9.76
N LEU A 236 -4.73 24.14 9.77
CA LEU A 236 -4.10 24.66 8.56
C LEU A 236 -3.71 23.54 7.58
N ILE A 237 -3.08 22.47 8.07
CA ILE A 237 -2.75 21.27 7.27
C ILE A 237 -4.00 20.56 6.73
N LYS A 238 -5.10 20.52 7.50
CA LYS A 238 -6.39 19.97 7.03
C LYS A 238 -7.00 20.84 5.92
N GLU A 239 -6.95 22.17 6.05
CA GLU A 239 -7.50 23.13 5.07
C GLU A 239 -6.77 23.07 3.72
N LEU A 240 -5.45 22.88 3.76
CA LEU A 240 -4.60 22.53 2.62
C LEU A 240 -4.98 21.19 1.95
N GLY A 241 -5.94 20.43 2.48
CA GLY A 241 -6.40 19.15 1.92
C GLY A 241 -5.47 17.98 2.14
N LEU A 242 -4.44 18.13 3.00
CA LEU A 242 -3.59 17.02 3.46
C LEU A 242 -4.26 16.20 4.58
N GLY A 243 -5.44 16.62 5.02
CA GLY A 243 -6.26 15.90 6.00
C GLY A 243 -6.84 14.58 5.49
N TYR A 244 -7.44 13.84 6.42
CA TYR A 244 -8.16 12.60 6.20
C TYR A 244 -9.50 12.63 6.94
N GLU A 245 -10.42 11.79 6.49
CA GLU A 245 -11.73 11.56 7.09
C GLU A 245 -11.69 10.34 8.02
N LYS A 246 -12.43 10.41 9.12
CA LYS A 246 -12.59 9.33 10.09
C LYS A 246 -13.92 8.63 9.84
N LEU A 247 -13.94 7.56 9.05
CA LEU A 247 -15.15 6.80 8.78
C LEU A 247 -15.29 5.69 9.83
N HIS A 248 -16.45 5.59 10.48
CA HIS A 248 -16.65 4.58 11.53
C HIS A 248 -16.97 3.24 10.86
N ILE A 249 -16.44 2.14 11.40
CA ILE A 249 -16.66 0.77 10.89
C ILE A 249 -17.34 -0.06 11.98
N CYS A 250 -18.14 -1.04 11.59
CA CYS A 250 -18.57 -2.11 12.50
C CYS A 250 -17.35 -2.79 13.16
N PRO A 251 -17.37 -3.10 14.48
CA PRO A 251 -16.27 -3.83 15.14
C PRO A 251 -15.95 -5.19 14.47
N ASN A 252 -16.98 -5.82 13.90
CA ASN A 252 -16.90 -7.12 13.23
C ASN A 252 -16.66 -7.00 11.72
N ASP A 253 -16.33 -5.82 11.19
CA ASP A 253 -16.04 -5.59 9.77
C ASP A 253 -17.21 -5.91 8.82
N CYS A 254 -18.46 -5.84 9.30
CA CYS A 254 -19.65 -6.16 8.51
C CYS A 254 -20.17 -5.02 7.63
N MET A 255 -19.85 -3.76 7.95
CA MET A 255 -20.29 -2.56 7.23
C MET A 255 -19.50 -1.31 7.64
N LEU A 256 -19.50 -0.32 6.76
CA LEU A 256 -19.07 1.06 7.02
C LEU A 256 -20.30 1.90 7.43
N TYR A 257 -20.13 2.85 8.37
CA TYR A 257 -21.14 3.85 8.71
C TYR A 257 -20.92 5.09 7.82
N TRP A 258 -21.37 5.01 6.58
CA TRP A 258 -21.10 5.97 5.50
C TRP A 258 -22.25 5.96 4.48
N GLY A 259 -22.47 7.08 3.79
CA GLY A 259 -23.67 7.27 2.96
C GLY A 259 -24.94 7.11 3.80
N GLU A 260 -25.86 6.27 3.34
CA GLU A 260 -27.16 6.01 3.98
C GLU A 260 -27.05 5.49 5.43
N THR A 261 -25.97 4.80 5.78
CA THR A 261 -25.78 4.20 7.12
C THR A 261 -25.11 5.14 8.11
N MET A 262 -24.75 6.36 7.70
CA MET A 262 -23.92 7.29 8.50
C MET A 262 -24.53 7.67 9.86
N ASN A 263 -25.86 7.69 9.97
CA ASN A 263 -26.60 8.05 11.19
C ASN A 263 -26.96 6.86 12.08
N GLN A 264 -26.60 5.63 11.71
CA GLN A 264 -26.93 4.44 12.49
C GLN A 264 -25.99 4.29 13.71
N GLU A 265 -26.54 3.82 14.84
CA GLU A 265 -25.76 3.52 16.06
C GLU A 265 -25.40 2.02 16.18
N TYR A 266 -26.08 1.15 15.43
CA TYR A 266 -25.89 -0.30 15.47
C TYR A 266 -25.70 -0.85 14.05
N CYS A 267 -25.00 -1.98 13.94
CA CYS A 267 -24.74 -2.63 12.67
C CYS A 267 -25.92 -3.47 12.20
N ASN A 268 -26.47 -3.18 11.02
CA ASN A 268 -27.62 -3.88 10.45
C ASN A 268 -27.36 -5.38 10.16
N VAL A 269 -26.09 -5.79 10.04
CA VAL A 269 -25.70 -7.17 9.71
C VAL A 269 -25.52 -8.04 10.95
N CYS A 270 -24.94 -7.52 12.04
CA CYS A 270 -24.59 -8.31 13.23
C CYS A 270 -25.04 -7.71 14.57
N GLY A 271 -25.83 -6.64 14.55
CA GLY A 271 -26.38 -5.98 15.75
C GLY A 271 -25.37 -5.25 16.64
N SER A 272 -24.07 -5.31 16.34
CA SER A 272 -23.02 -4.73 17.20
C SER A 272 -23.07 -3.21 17.20
N SER A 273 -22.85 -2.60 18.37
CA SER A 273 -22.75 -1.14 18.53
C SER A 273 -21.61 -0.54 17.70
N ARG A 274 -21.83 0.68 17.21
CA ARG A 274 -20.83 1.56 16.60
C ARG A 274 -19.79 2.05 17.61
N TRP A 275 -20.13 2.03 18.89
CA TRP A 275 -19.40 2.67 19.98
C TRP A 275 -18.68 1.65 20.88
N THR A 276 -17.58 2.05 21.51
CA THR A 276 -16.89 1.24 22.52
C THR A 276 -17.74 1.13 23.79
N MET A 277 -17.92 -0.10 24.30
CA MET A 277 -18.44 -0.30 25.67
C MET A 277 -17.28 -0.07 26.66
N ASN A 278 -17.43 0.91 27.56
CA ASN A 278 -16.51 1.07 28.68
C ASN A 278 -16.88 0.04 29.77
N LYS A 279 -15.88 -0.53 30.44
CA LYS A 279 -16.12 -1.55 31.48
C LYS A 279 -16.36 -0.98 32.88
N ASP A 280 -16.18 0.33 33.06
CA ASP A 280 -16.29 1.03 34.33
C ASP A 280 -17.70 1.63 34.56
N ASP A 281 -18.70 1.11 33.84
CA ASP A 281 -20.08 1.61 33.85
C ASP A 281 -20.92 1.03 35.01
N ASP A 282 -20.53 1.39 36.23
CA ASP A 282 -21.36 1.20 37.43
C ASP A 282 -22.43 2.32 37.51
N GLY A 283 -23.56 2.10 36.82
CA GLY A 283 -24.88 2.67 37.15
C GLY A 283 -25.10 4.19 37.32
N GLY A 284 -24.11 5.05 37.02
CA GLY A 284 -24.14 6.48 37.35
C GLY A 284 -24.93 7.35 36.37
N SER A 285 -26.01 7.97 36.86
CA SER A 285 -27.03 8.71 36.09
C SER A 285 -26.60 10.08 35.52
N ASP A 286 -25.74 10.12 34.48
CA ASP A 286 -25.57 11.30 33.61
C ASP A 286 -25.17 10.92 32.16
N ASP A 287 -26.06 10.22 31.47
CA ASP A 287 -25.83 9.61 30.15
C ASP A 287 -25.77 10.63 28.98
N LEU A 288 -26.20 11.88 29.22
CA LEU A 288 -26.34 12.92 28.19
C LEU A 288 -25.04 13.67 27.83
N ARG A 289 -23.91 13.40 28.51
CA ARG A 289 -22.67 14.19 28.36
C ARG A 289 -21.40 13.40 28.06
N ARG A 290 -21.45 12.06 28.02
CA ARG A 290 -20.27 11.23 27.73
C ARG A 290 -20.01 11.14 26.23
N LYS A 291 -18.82 11.57 25.78
CA LYS A 291 -18.42 11.50 24.36
C LYS A 291 -18.33 10.04 23.90
N LYS A 292 -19.34 9.55 23.16
CA LYS A 292 -19.33 8.21 22.56
C LYS A 292 -18.08 8.04 21.67
N LYS A 293 -17.20 7.09 22.00
CA LYS A 293 -15.98 6.79 21.23
C LYS A 293 -16.27 5.69 20.19
N PRO A 294 -15.89 5.85 18.90
CA PRO A 294 -16.14 4.83 17.89
C PRO A 294 -15.30 3.57 18.13
N ALA A 295 -15.89 2.39 17.95
CA ALA A 295 -15.21 1.13 18.19
C ALA A 295 -14.09 0.82 17.15
N LYS A 296 -14.27 1.26 15.89
CA LYS A 296 -13.28 1.08 14.82
C LYS A 296 -13.36 2.23 13.81
N ILE A 297 -12.21 2.74 13.34
CA ILE A 297 -12.13 3.94 12.49
C ILE A 297 -11.23 3.70 11.27
N LEU A 298 -11.81 3.72 10.07
CA LEU A 298 -11.08 3.83 8.81
C LEU A 298 -10.55 5.26 8.67
N ARG A 299 -9.27 5.41 8.34
CA ARG A 299 -8.71 6.71 7.93
C ARG A 299 -8.78 6.76 6.41
N TYR A 300 -9.72 7.53 5.87
CA TYR A 300 -9.94 7.70 4.44
C TYR A 300 -9.31 9.00 3.94
N PHE A 301 -8.64 8.97 2.79
CA PHE A 301 -7.91 10.10 2.21
C PHE A 301 -8.50 10.37 0.82
N PRO A 302 -9.48 11.31 0.70
CA PRO A 302 -10.21 11.55 -0.54
C PRO A 302 -9.31 11.76 -1.77
N LEU A 303 -9.65 11.07 -2.86
CA LEU A 303 -8.84 10.99 -4.08
C LEU A 303 -8.98 12.25 -4.94
N ILE A 304 -10.20 12.72 -5.19
CA ILE A 304 -10.49 13.85 -6.08
C ILE A 304 -9.72 15.11 -5.64
N PRO A 305 -9.72 15.54 -4.36
CA PRO A 305 -8.95 16.71 -3.94
C PRO A 305 -7.42 16.55 -4.07
N ARG A 306 -6.92 15.30 -4.10
CA ARG A 306 -5.50 15.00 -4.29
C ARG A 306 -5.11 15.07 -5.75
N LEU A 307 -5.91 14.50 -6.65
CA LEU A 307 -5.71 14.62 -8.10
C LEU A 307 -5.84 16.08 -8.56
N LYS A 308 -6.84 16.83 -8.07
CA LYS A 308 -6.94 18.27 -8.35
C LYS A 308 -5.66 19.02 -7.95
N ARG A 309 -5.12 18.78 -6.74
CA ARG A 309 -3.87 19.40 -6.25
C ARG A 309 -2.69 19.16 -7.19
N ILE A 310 -2.51 17.94 -7.69
CA ILE A 310 -1.42 17.58 -8.61
C ILE A 310 -1.43 18.51 -9.84
N TYR A 311 -2.61 18.80 -10.39
CA TYR A 311 -2.78 19.74 -11.50
C TYR A 311 -2.62 21.22 -11.12
N MET A 312 -2.69 21.59 -9.83
CA MET A 312 -2.46 22.97 -9.38
C MET A 312 -0.98 23.35 -9.25
N SER A 313 -0.07 22.39 -9.42
CA SER A 313 1.37 22.62 -9.53
C SER A 313 1.75 22.69 -11.01
N SER A 314 2.12 23.87 -11.51
CA SER A 314 2.45 24.08 -12.93
C SER A 314 3.53 23.11 -13.44
N LYS A 315 4.52 22.78 -12.60
CA LYS A 315 5.58 21.82 -12.89
C LYS A 315 5.08 20.37 -12.92
N ILE A 316 4.25 19.94 -11.96
CA ILE A 316 3.77 18.54 -11.93
C ILE A 316 2.66 18.32 -12.96
N ALA A 317 1.81 19.32 -13.21
CA ALA A 317 0.78 19.28 -14.23
C ALA A 317 1.34 19.04 -15.65
N SER A 318 2.49 19.66 -15.99
CA SER A 318 3.16 19.34 -17.27
C SER A 318 3.72 17.92 -17.30
N LEU A 319 4.25 17.41 -16.17
CA LEU A 319 4.71 16.03 -16.06
C LEU A 319 3.56 15.00 -16.13
N MET A 320 2.32 15.36 -15.78
CA MET A 320 1.16 14.47 -15.92
C MET A 320 0.78 14.22 -17.40
N ARG A 321 1.10 15.16 -18.31
CA ARG A 321 0.87 15.00 -19.75
C ARG A 321 2.08 14.39 -20.47
N TRP A 322 3.22 14.25 -19.79
CA TRP A 322 4.46 13.72 -20.36
C TRP A 322 4.30 12.35 -21.04
N HIS A 323 3.45 11.48 -20.50
CA HIS A 323 3.22 10.13 -21.06
C HIS A 323 2.70 10.15 -22.50
N ASP A 324 2.13 11.26 -22.96
CA ASP A 324 1.73 11.46 -24.35
C ASP A 324 2.62 12.50 -25.07
N GLU A 325 2.83 13.67 -24.46
CA GLU A 325 3.54 14.81 -25.05
C GLU A 325 5.06 14.60 -25.15
N GLY A 326 5.66 13.93 -24.15
CA GLY A 326 7.12 13.87 -23.96
C GLY A 326 7.74 12.48 -24.06
N ARG A 327 6.95 11.44 -24.30
CA ARG A 327 7.41 10.05 -24.44
C ARG A 327 7.81 9.75 -25.89
N ILE A 328 8.95 9.09 -26.05
CA ILE A 328 9.42 8.57 -27.34
C ILE A 328 8.57 7.35 -27.73
N LYS A 329 7.88 7.41 -28.88
CA LYS A 329 6.96 6.38 -29.39
C LYS A 329 7.65 5.50 -30.46
N ASP A 330 8.79 4.90 -30.12
CA ASP A 330 9.64 4.11 -31.04
C ASP A 330 9.43 2.58 -30.96
N GLY A 331 8.47 2.13 -30.14
CA GLY A 331 8.17 0.71 -29.92
C GLY A 331 8.94 0.04 -28.78
N ILE A 332 9.91 0.71 -28.14
CA ILE A 332 10.64 0.18 -26.99
C ILE A 332 9.87 0.46 -25.70
N LEU A 333 9.66 -0.58 -24.88
CA LEU A 333 9.00 -0.48 -23.57
C LEU A 333 9.86 0.31 -22.57
N ARG A 334 9.48 1.56 -22.26
CA ARG A 334 10.14 2.41 -21.23
C ARG A 334 9.18 2.90 -20.15
N HIS A 335 7.89 2.90 -20.43
CA HIS A 335 6.82 3.41 -19.57
C HIS A 335 5.58 2.51 -19.70
N PRO A 336 4.68 2.45 -18.70
CA PRO A 336 3.44 1.68 -18.82
C PRO A 336 2.59 2.00 -20.07
N ALA A 337 2.67 3.23 -20.60
CA ALA A 337 2.00 3.65 -21.84
C ALA A 337 2.58 3.04 -23.14
N ASP A 338 3.73 2.36 -23.07
CA ASP A 338 4.25 1.56 -24.18
C ASP A 338 3.62 0.15 -24.23
N GLY A 339 3.04 -0.30 -23.13
CA GLY A 339 2.45 -1.64 -22.97
C GLY A 339 1.14 -1.83 -23.74
N LEU A 340 0.87 -3.08 -24.15
CA LEU A 340 -0.34 -3.44 -24.90
C LEU A 340 -1.63 -3.17 -24.12
N ALA A 341 -1.64 -3.36 -22.79
CA ALA A 341 -2.81 -3.11 -21.95
C ALA A 341 -3.24 -1.63 -21.99
N TRP A 342 -2.28 -0.70 -21.94
CA TRP A 342 -2.56 0.73 -22.03
C TRP A 342 -3.08 1.11 -23.42
N LYS A 343 -2.42 0.61 -24.49
CA LYS A 343 -2.85 0.87 -25.88
C LYS A 343 -4.27 0.35 -26.13
N SER A 344 -4.54 -0.90 -25.75
CA SER A 344 -5.88 -1.50 -25.88
C SER A 344 -6.96 -0.77 -25.09
N PHE A 345 -6.63 -0.18 -23.94
CA PHE A 345 -7.54 0.67 -23.18
C PHE A 345 -7.78 2.01 -23.90
N ASP A 346 -6.72 2.66 -24.38
CA ASP A 346 -6.80 3.94 -25.10
C ASP A 346 -7.57 3.81 -26.43
N ASP A 347 -7.43 2.68 -27.13
CA ASP A 347 -8.16 2.33 -28.36
C ASP A 347 -9.65 2.07 -28.09
N HIS A 348 -10.01 1.51 -26.93
CA HIS A 348 -11.39 1.21 -26.55
C HIS A 348 -12.14 2.41 -25.98
N TYR A 349 -11.43 3.29 -25.25
CA TYR A 349 -11.99 4.44 -24.55
C TYR A 349 -11.46 5.77 -25.12
N LEU A 350 -11.66 6.00 -26.42
CA LEU A 350 -11.21 7.20 -27.14
C LEU A 350 -11.58 8.53 -26.47
N ASP A 351 -12.79 8.63 -25.90
CA ASP A 351 -13.23 9.81 -25.15
C ASP A 351 -12.34 10.08 -23.91
N PHE A 352 -11.93 9.04 -23.19
CA PHE A 352 -11.01 9.15 -22.06
C PHE A 352 -9.58 9.48 -22.50
N SER A 353 -9.08 8.78 -23.53
CA SER A 353 -7.69 8.89 -23.99
C SER A 353 -7.41 10.19 -24.79
N SER A 354 -8.45 10.84 -25.31
CA SER A 354 -8.35 12.10 -26.05
C SER A 354 -7.76 13.28 -25.25
N ASP A 355 -7.91 13.29 -23.92
CA ASP A 355 -7.29 14.30 -23.06
C ASP A 355 -6.11 13.68 -22.28
N PRO A 356 -4.85 14.07 -22.53
CA PRO A 356 -3.68 13.56 -21.81
C PRO A 356 -3.65 13.98 -20.33
N ARG A 357 -4.62 14.77 -19.85
CA ARG A 357 -4.83 15.06 -18.42
C ARG A 357 -5.72 14.01 -17.73
N SER A 358 -6.34 13.09 -18.46
CA SER A 358 -7.03 11.93 -17.88
C SER A 358 -6.04 11.03 -17.12
N VAL A 359 -6.34 10.69 -15.87
CA VAL A 359 -5.40 10.05 -14.95
C VAL A 359 -5.54 8.53 -14.95
N ARG A 360 -4.46 7.81 -15.24
CA ARG A 360 -4.40 6.35 -15.18
C ARG A 360 -3.69 5.91 -13.90
N LEU A 361 -4.39 5.13 -13.07
CA LEU A 361 -3.97 4.77 -11.71
C LEU A 361 -3.62 3.28 -11.62
N GLY A 362 -2.55 2.95 -10.89
CA GLY A 362 -2.36 1.62 -10.32
C GLY A 362 -2.80 1.60 -8.85
N LEU A 363 -3.29 0.46 -8.35
CA LEU A 363 -3.56 0.26 -6.92
C LEU A 363 -2.62 -0.80 -6.34
N ALA A 364 -2.09 -0.55 -5.14
CA ALA A 364 -1.37 -1.55 -4.34
C ALA A 364 -1.92 -1.58 -2.91
N SER A 365 -1.98 -2.77 -2.30
CA SER A 365 -2.31 -2.94 -0.88
C SER A 365 -1.67 -4.22 -0.34
N ASP A 366 -1.11 -4.15 0.87
CA ASP A 366 -0.54 -5.29 1.58
C ASP A 366 -0.58 -5.05 3.10
N GLY A 367 -0.47 -6.09 3.90
CA GLY A 367 -0.49 -6.01 5.36
C GLY A 367 0.90 -5.75 5.94
N PHE A 368 1.12 -4.58 6.53
CA PHE A 368 2.32 -4.32 7.33
C PHE A 368 2.01 -4.22 8.82
N ASN A 369 3.03 -4.47 9.64
CA ASN A 369 2.96 -4.24 11.08
C ASN A 369 3.64 -2.91 11.43
N PRO A 370 2.92 -1.91 11.96
CA PRO A 370 3.53 -0.63 12.34
C PRO A 370 4.46 -0.74 13.56
N PHE A 371 4.33 -1.80 14.37
CA PHE A 371 5.15 -2.04 15.55
C PHE A 371 6.23 -3.08 15.23
N ARG A 372 7.50 -2.65 15.11
CA ARG A 372 8.65 -3.53 14.76
C ARG A 372 8.65 -4.85 15.54
N THR A 373 8.40 -5.95 14.84
CA THR A 373 8.77 -7.37 15.13
C THR A 373 8.40 -7.98 16.50
N MET A 374 7.90 -7.22 17.48
CA MET A 374 7.65 -7.66 18.86
C MET A 374 6.17 -7.87 19.18
N SER A 375 5.25 -7.38 18.34
CA SER A 375 3.81 -7.51 18.53
C SER A 375 3.17 -8.07 17.25
N THR A 376 2.89 -9.37 17.18
CA THR A 376 2.25 -10.01 16.03
C THR A 376 0.73 -9.78 15.97
N THR A 377 0.19 -8.93 16.85
CA THR A 377 -1.26 -8.74 17.04
C THR A 377 -1.84 -7.57 16.25
N TYR A 378 -1.07 -6.89 15.38
CA TYR A 378 -1.58 -5.79 14.55
C TYR A 378 -1.09 -5.86 13.10
N SER A 379 -2.03 -5.77 12.15
CA SER A 379 -1.80 -5.75 10.72
C SER A 379 -2.57 -4.59 10.10
N THR A 380 -1.85 -3.51 9.81
CA THR A 380 -2.37 -2.32 9.15
C THR A 380 -2.28 -2.50 7.64
N TRP A 381 -3.36 -2.22 6.91
CA TRP A 381 -3.40 -2.32 5.45
C TRP A 381 -3.56 -0.91 4.84
N PRO A 382 -2.50 -0.32 4.26
CA PRO A 382 -2.59 0.89 3.48
C PRO A 382 -3.04 0.54 2.06
N VAL A 383 -3.93 1.34 1.50
CA VAL A 383 -4.26 1.28 0.07
C VAL A 383 -3.60 2.47 -0.59
N ILE A 384 -2.73 2.19 -1.57
CA ILE A 384 -1.91 3.19 -2.26
C ILE A 384 -2.31 3.22 -3.74
N LEU A 385 -2.45 4.42 -4.27
CA LEU A 385 -2.69 4.69 -5.69
C LEU A 385 -1.44 5.32 -6.33
N ILE A 386 -1.14 4.92 -7.56
CA ILE A 386 0.07 5.32 -8.30
C ILE A 386 -0.36 6.00 -9.60
N PRO A 387 -0.09 7.31 -9.80
CA PRO A 387 -0.42 8.00 -11.05
C PRO A 387 0.61 7.69 -12.14
N TYR A 388 0.28 6.76 -13.03
CA TYR A 388 1.17 6.35 -14.13
C TYR A 388 1.32 7.40 -15.24
N ASN A 389 0.57 8.49 -15.20
CA ASN A 389 0.76 9.66 -16.05
C ASN A 389 2.17 10.28 -15.95
N LEU A 390 2.81 10.15 -14.78
CA LEU A 390 4.12 10.73 -14.52
C LEU A 390 5.26 9.97 -15.22
N PRO A 391 6.41 10.61 -15.50
CA PRO A 391 7.56 9.96 -16.14
C PRO A 391 8.16 8.82 -15.31
N PRO A 392 8.91 7.88 -15.92
CA PRO A 392 9.47 6.70 -15.24
C PRO A 392 10.34 7.00 -14.01
N TRP A 393 11.08 8.11 -14.03
CA TRP A 393 11.93 8.54 -12.91
C TRP A 393 11.16 9.11 -11.71
N LEU A 394 9.85 9.35 -11.86
CA LEU A 394 8.99 9.97 -10.86
C LEU A 394 7.80 9.07 -10.45
N CYS A 395 7.13 8.38 -11.39
CA CYS A 395 5.88 7.65 -11.11
C CYS A 395 6.00 6.59 -10.00
N MET A 396 7.16 5.94 -9.86
CA MET A 396 7.43 4.94 -8.82
C MET A 396 8.19 5.50 -7.60
N LYS A 397 8.32 6.84 -7.47
CA LYS A 397 8.90 7.47 -6.27
C LYS A 397 7.85 7.57 -5.16
N GLN A 398 8.30 7.41 -3.91
CA GLN A 398 7.45 7.48 -2.73
C GLN A 398 6.64 8.79 -2.62
N SER A 399 7.18 9.93 -3.09
CA SER A 399 6.47 11.21 -3.13
C SER A 399 5.25 11.19 -4.05
N SER A 400 5.30 10.42 -5.14
CA SER A 400 4.19 10.31 -6.11
C SER A 400 3.10 9.33 -5.69
N PHE A 401 3.26 8.61 -4.56
CA PHE A 401 2.29 7.65 -4.06
C PHE A 401 1.14 8.33 -3.32
N ILE A 402 -0.08 8.12 -3.79
CA ILE A 402 -1.31 8.66 -3.21
C ILE A 402 -1.84 7.63 -2.21
N LEU A 403 -1.59 7.84 -0.91
CA LEU A 403 -2.26 7.07 0.14
C LEU A 403 -3.77 7.38 0.12
N SER A 404 -4.60 6.37 -0.14
CA SER A 404 -6.07 6.47 -0.24
C SER A 404 -6.77 6.08 1.05
N MET A 405 -6.29 5.05 1.76
CA MET A 405 -6.81 4.71 3.09
C MET A 405 -5.83 3.91 3.93
N VAL A 406 -6.05 3.93 5.25
CA VAL A 406 -5.36 3.08 6.22
C VAL A 406 -6.40 2.28 6.99
N ILE A 407 -6.49 0.99 6.67
CA ILE A 407 -7.41 0.01 7.28
C ILE A 407 -6.77 -0.54 8.57
N PRO A 408 -7.40 -0.35 9.74
CA PRO A 408 -6.92 -0.91 11.00
C PRO A 408 -7.39 -2.36 11.20
N GLY A 409 -6.59 -3.18 11.87
CA GLY A 409 -7.02 -4.50 12.32
C GLY A 409 -5.93 -5.31 12.99
N GLU A 410 -6.32 -6.26 13.84
CA GLU A 410 -5.39 -7.27 14.37
C GLU A 410 -4.98 -8.30 13.31
N LYS A 411 -5.87 -8.47 12.31
CA LYS A 411 -5.75 -9.40 11.20
C LYS A 411 -6.13 -8.64 9.92
N GLY A 412 -5.56 -9.06 8.79
CA GLY A 412 -5.90 -8.48 7.49
C GLY A 412 -7.41 -8.53 7.18
N PRO A 413 -7.87 -7.68 6.27
CA PRO A 413 -9.29 -7.53 5.97
C PRO A 413 -9.89 -8.79 5.33
N GLY A 414 -9.11 -9.60 4.61
CA GLY A 414 -9.64 -10.76 3.89
C GLY A 414 -10.65 -10.31 2.83
N ASN A 415 -11.76 -11.05 2.69
CA ASN A 415 -12.84 -10.65 1.77
C ASN A 415 -13.60 -9.38 2.24
N ASP A 416 -13.44 -8.96 3.50
CA ASP A 416 -14.09 -7.75 4.02
C ASP A 416 -13.43 -6.46 3.50
N ILE A 417 -12.34 -6.57 2.71
CA ILE A 417 -11.62 -5.42 2.12
C ILE A 417 -12.57 -4.51 1.30
N ASP A 418 -13.53 -5.13 0.61
CA ASP A 418 -14.55 -4.48 -0.22
C ASP A 418 -15.39 -3.45 0.54
N ILE A 419 -15.62 -3.64 1.85
CA ILE A 419 -16.36 -2.66 2.67
C ILE A 419 -15.56 -1.38 2.86
N TYR A 420 -14.24 -1.49 3.01
CA TYR A 420 -13.36 -0.33 3.16
C TYR A 420 -13.15 0.40 1.83
N LEU A 421 -13.19 -0.32 0.70
CA LEU A 421 -13.02 0.24 -0.64
C LEU A 421 -14.24 1.05 -1.14
N GLN A 422 -15.41 0.94 -0.50
CA GLN A 422 -16.64 1.63 -0.92
C GLN A 422 -16.48 3.14 -1.23
N PRO A 423 -15.82 3.96 -0.38
CA PRO A 423 -15.67 5.40 -0.66
C PRO A 423 -14.72 5.66 -1.83
N LEU A 424 -13.66 4.88 -1.98
CA LEU A 424 -12.73 4.97 -3.11
C LEU A 424 -13.44 4.63 -4.43
N ILE A 425 -14.27 3.58 -4.43
CA ILE A 425 -15.04 3.18 -5.62
C ILE A 425 -16.06 4.25 -6.02
N ALA A 426 -16.67 4.93 -5.04
CA ALA A 426 -17.55 6.06 -5.33
C ALA A 426 -16.81 7.23 -5.99
N GLU A 427 -15.62 7.61 -5.48
CA GLU A 427 -14.80 8.64 -6.14
C GLU A 427 -14.26 8.20 -7.50
N LEU A 428 -13.88 6.93 -7.69
CA LEU A 428 -13.45 6.41 -9.00
C LEU A 428 -14.59 6.43 -10.02
N LYS A 429 -15.82 6.08 -9.63
CA LYS A 429 -17.01 6.19 -10.51
C LYS A 429 -17.34 7.65 -10.86
N GLN A 430 -17.17 8.57 -9.91
CA GLN A 430 -17.31 10.00 -10.17
C GLN A 430 -16.24 10.50 -11.14
N LEU A 431 -14.99 10.09 -10.95
CA LEU A 431 -13.86 10.42 -11.83
C LEU A 431 -14.01 9.79 -13.23
N TRP A 432 -14.60 8.61 -13.36
CA TRP A 432 -14.87 8.02 -14.67
C TRP A 432 -15.80 8.89 -15.52
N ASN A 433 -16.88 9.39 -14.91
CA ASN A 433 -17.80 10.34 -15.55
C ASN A 433 -17.13 11.69 -15.81
N GLY A 434 -16.26 12.13 -14.90
CA GLY A 434 -15.44 13.33 -15.01
C GLY A 434 -15.74 14.38 -13.94
N VAL A 435 -14.71 15.13 -13.55
CA VAL A 435 -14.80 16.17 -12.51
C VAL A 435 -14.07 17.43 -12.97
N ASP A 436 -14.68 18.60 -12.79
CA ASP A 436 -14.03 19.90 -13.05
C ASP A 436 -12.69 20.03 -12.32
N ALA A 437 -11.62 20.33 -13.05
CA ALA A 437 -10.29 20.59 -12.51
C ALA A 437 -9.62 21.77 -13.25
N PHE A 438 -8.56 22.32 -12.65
CA PHE A 438 -7.77 23.40 -13.23
C PHE A 438 -6.31 22.95 -13.39
N ASP A 439 -5.78 23.05 -14.61
CA ASP A 439 -4.39 22.77 -14.96
C ASP A 439 -3.58 24.07 -14.87
N ALA A 440 -2.68 24.17 -13.89
CA ALA A 440 -1.80 25.32 -13.67
C ALA A 440 -0.62 25.42 -14.67
N SER A 441 -0.37 24.39 -15.49
CA SER A 441 0.57 24.44 -16.61
C SER A 441 -0.05 25.17 -17.80
N THR A 442 -1.26 24.77 -18.22
CA THR A 442 -1.97 25.40 -19.35
C THR A 442 -2.82 26.61 -18.96
N LYS A 443 -3.08 26.80 -17.67
CA LYS A 443 -3.98 27.82 -17.08
C LYS A 443 -5.44 27.65 -17.54
N GLN A 444 -5.87 26.42 -17.79
CA GLN A 444 -7.20 26.09 -18.30
C GLN A 444 -7.98 25.21 -17.32
N ASN A 445 -9.31 25.37 -17.31
CA ASN A 445 -10.20 24.38 -16.72
C ASN A 445 -10.35 23.20 -17.70
N PHE A 446 -10.51 21.99 -17.17
CA PHE A 446 -10.76 20.78 -17.94
C PHE A 446 -11.59 19.79 -17.12
N ILE A 447 -12.18 18.79 -17.80
CA ILE A 447 -12.87 17.69 -17.14
C ILE A 447 -11.84 16.59 -16.85
N MET A 448 -11.38 16.51 -15.61
CA MET A 448 -10.46 15.47 -15.17
C MET A 448 -11.19 14.14 -15.04
N LYS A 449 -10.81 13.18 -15.87
CA LYS A 449 -11.19 11.78 -15.71
C LYS A 449 -10.12 10.98 -14.98
N ALA A 450 -10.49 9.86 -14.36
CA ALA A 450 -9.53 8.88 -13.91
C ALA A 450 -10.02 7.44 -14.11
N ALA A 451 -9.10 6.55 -14.45
CA ALA A 451 -9.32 5.12 -14.60
C ALA A 451 -8.28 4.36 -13.77
N LEU A 452 -8.68 3.21 -13.23
CA LEU A 452 -7.75 2.26 -12.66
C LEU A 452 -7.31 1.30 -13.78
N MET A 453 -6.02 1.05 -13.93
CA MET A 453 -5.49 0.20 -14.99
C MET A 453 -5.18 -1.23 -14.53
N TRP A 454 -4.66 -1.40 -13.31
CA TRP A 454 -4.34 -2.71 -12.72
C TRP A 454 -4.01 -2.58 -11.23
N THR A 455 -3.85 -3.74 -10.59
CA THR A 455 -3.38 -3.84 -9.21
C THR A 455 -1.96 -4.42 -9.14
N ILE A 456 -1.12 -3.94 -8.23
CA ILE A 456 0.22 -4.48 -7.91
C ILE A 456 0.12 -5.16 -6.55
N ASN A 457 0.06 -6.49 -6.57
CA ASN A 457 -0.12 -7.31 -5.38
C ASN A 457 0.78 -8.55 -5.44
N ASP A 458 1.13 -9.10 -4.28
CA ASP A 458 1.56 -10.49 -4.19
C ASP A 458 0.35 -11.43 -4.30
N PHE A 459 0.59 -12.75 -4.39
CA PHE A 459 -0.49 -13.72 -4.61
C PHE A 459 -1.49 -13.84 -3.41
N PRO A 460 -1.05 -13.72 -2.14
CA PRO A 460 -1.93 -13.47 -1.00
C PRO A 460 -2.79 -12.19 -1.08
N ALA A 461 -2.22 -11.02 -1.34
CA ALA A 461 -2.96 -9.75 -1.38
C ALA A 461 -3.90 -9.68 -2.58
N TYR A 462 -3.51 -10.26 -3.72
CA TYR A 462 -4.37 -10.44 -4.89
C TYR A 462 -5.65 -11.20 -4.52
N ALA A 463 -5.58 -12.22 -3.65
CA ALA A 463 -6.77 -12.98 -3.23
C ALA A 463 -7.78 -12.13 -2.45
N ASN A 464 -7.30 -11.17 -1.67
CA ASN A 464 -8.17 -10.24 -0.95
C ASN A 464 -8.81 -9.25 -1.93
N LEU A 465 -8.01 -8.60 -2.78
CA LEU A 465 -8.47 -7.52 -3.67
C LEU A 465 -9.30 -8.00 -4.88
N SER A 466 -9.09 -9.21 -5.37
CA SER A 466 -9.84 -9.78 -6.50
C SER A 466 -11.01 -10.67 -6.07
N GLY A 467 -11.09 -11.05 -4.79
CA GLY A 467 -11.96 -12.13 -4.30
C GLY A 467 -11.53 -13.54 -4.71
N TRP A 468 -10.59 -13.68 -5.66
CA TRP A 468 -10.17 -14.97 -6.21
C TRP A 468 -9.44 -15.84 -5.19
N SER A 469 -9.82 -17.12 -5.06
CA SER A 469 -9.08 -18.05 -4.20
C SER A 469 -7.74 -18.42 -4.84
N THR A 470 -6.64 -17.79 -4.41
CA THR A 470 -5.27 -18.17 -4.82
C THR A 470 -4.74 -19.45 -4.15
N LYS A 471 -5.66 -20.27 -3.62
CA LYS A 471 -5.41 -21.55 -2.94
C LYS A 471 -6.43 -22.58 -3.40
N GLY A 472 -6.07 -23.86 -3.32
CA GLY A 472 -6.94 -24.97 -3.68
C GLY A 472 -6.81 -25.37 -5.15
N ARG A 473 -7.79 -26.13 -5.66
CA ARG A 473 -7.73 -26.77 -6.99
C ARG A 473 -7.65 -25.76 -8.16
N VAL A 474 -8.23 -24.58 -7.99
CA VAL A 474 -8.43 -23.55 -9.04
C VAL A 474 -7.69 -22.25 -8.74
N ALA A 475 -6.48 -22.34 -8.18
CA ALA A 475 -5.75 -21.17 -7.71
C ALA A 475 -5.32 -20.17 -8.81
N CYS A 476 -5.22 -20.60 -10.07
CA CYS A 476 -4.74 -19.75 -11.15
C CYS A 476 -5.89 -18.92 -11.76
N PRO A 477 -5.90 -17.58 -11.62
CA PRO A 477 -6.99 -16.74 -12.15
C PRO A 477 -7.06 -16.79 -13.69
N CYS A 478 -5.92 -16.91 -14.37
CA CYS A 478 -5.86 -17.01 -15.83
C CYS A 478 -6.44 -18.32 -16.39
N CYS A 479 -6.46 -19.39 -15.58
CA CYS A 479 -6.97 -20.72 -15.98
C CYS A 479 -8.39 -20.97 -15.48
N GLY A 480 -8.79 -20.33 -14.37
CA GLY A 480 -10.06 -20.58 -13.71
C GLY A 480 -10.29 -22.08 -13.42
N VAL A 481 -11.47 -22.56 -13.80
CA VAL A 481 -11.86 -23.98 -13.72
C VAL A 481 -11.00 -24.92 -14.56
N SER A 482 -10.27 -24.42 -15.57
CA SER A 482 -9.33 -25.19 -16.39
C SER A 482 -7.92 -25.29 -15.79
N THR A 483 -7.74 -24.90 -14.52
CA THR A 483 -6.48 -25.10 -13.77
C THR A 483 -6.19 -26.60 -13.63
N ASP A 484 -5.13 -27.08 -14.29
CA ASP A 484 -4.60 -28.42 -14.07
C ASP A 484 -3.85 -28.44 -12.73
N SER A 485 -4.42 -29.08 -11.71
CA SER A 485 -3.81 -29.20 -10.39
C SER A 485 -3.87 -30.62 -9.83
N ARG A 486 -2.83 -30.97 -9.06
CA ARG A 486 -2.62 -32.30 -8.47
C ARG A 486 -2.37 -32.16 -6.97
N TRP A 487 -3.12 -32.88 -6.16
CA TRP A 487 -2.86 -32.96 -4.72
C TRP A 487 -1.68 -33.89 -4.44
N LEU A 488 -0.68 -33.38 -3.73
CA LEU A 488 0.46 -34.16 -3.25
C LEU A 488 0.16 -34.70 -1.85
N LYS A 489 -0.22 -35.97 -1.77
CA LYS A 489 -0.71 -36.63 -0.53
C LYS A 489 0.20 -36.39 0.69
N HIS A 490 1.52 -36.56 0.53
CA HIS A 490 2.48 -36.46 1.65
C HIS A 490 2.77 -35.02 2.09
N SER A 491 2.88 -34.07 1.16
CA SER A 491 3.16 -32.66 1.49
C SER A 491 1.91 -31.85 1.81
N LYS A 492 0.70 -32.41 1.62
CA LYS A 492 -0.61 -31.76 1.77
C LYS A 492 -0.68 -30.41 1.05
N LYS A 493 -0.26 -30.38 -0.22
CA LYS A 493 -0.25 -29.19 -1.08
C LYS A 493 -0.76 -29.52 -2.48
N PHE A 494 -1.38 -28.54 -3.13
CA PHE A 494 -1.61 -28.58 -4.57
C PHE A 494 -0.31 -28.22 -5.31
N CYS A 495 0.03 -29.02 -6.31
CA CYS A 495 0.96 -28.69 -7.37
C CYS A 495 0.16 -28.33 -8.62
N TYR A 496 0.55 -27.27 -9.34
CA TYR A 496 -0.09 -26.86 -10.58
C TYR A 496 0.74 -27.37 -11.76
N MET A 497 0.07 -27.95 -12.75
CA MET A 497 0.68 -28.65 -13.89
C MET A 497 0.08 -28.10 -15.20
N GLY A 498 0.25 -28.81 -16.32
CA GLY A 498 -0.35 -28.42 -17.60
C GLY A 498 0.31 -27.21 -18.28
N HIS A 499 1.40 -26.64 -17.73
CA HIS A 499 2.12 -25.49 -18.28
C HIS A 499 2.56 -25.64 -19.74
N ARG A 500 2.64 -26.86 -20.26
CA ARG A 500 2.94 -27.16 -21.67
C ARG A 500 1.81 -26.78 -22.65
N ARG A 501 0.59 -26.52 -22.15
CA ARG A 501 -0.57 -26.08 -22.96
C ARG A 501 -0.41 -24.69 -23.59
N TRP A 502 0.45 -23.84 -23.01
CA TRP A 502 0.78 -22.51 -23.53
C TRP A 502 1.92 -22.51 -24.56
N LEU A 503 2.52 -23.67 -24.84
CA LEU A 503 3.51 -23.81 -25.90
C LEU A 503 2.83 -24.05 -27.24
N GLU A 504 3.44 -23.57 -28.32
CA GLU A 504 2.97 -23.81 -29.69
C GLU A 504 2.67 -25.29 -29.96
N PRO A 505 1.64 -25.66 -30.75
CA PRO A 505 1.21 -27.04 -30.94
C PRO A 505 2.33 -28.00 -31.40
N ASN A 506 3.28 -27.50 -32.18
CA ASN A 506 4.44 -28.24 -32.69
C ASN A 506 5.67 -28.23 -31.75
N HIS A 507 5.60 -27.58 -30.58
CA HIS A 507 6.74 -27.41 -29.69
C HIS A 507 7.16 -28.76 -29.06
N SER A 508 8.43 -29.14 -29.20
CA SER A 508 8.98 -30.45 -28.82
C SER A 508 8.62 -30.91 -27.39
N PHE A 509 8.69 -30.01 -26.40
CA PHE A 509 8.34 -30.31 -25.00
C PHE A 509 6.92 -30.85 -24.80
N ARG A 510 5.96 -30.54 -25.70
CA ARG A 510 4.59 -31.09 -25.66
C ARG A 510 4.56 -32.61 -25.84
N TYR A 511 5.57 -33.19 -26.50
CA TYR A 511 5.68 -34.62 -26.78
C TYR A 511 6.64 -35.37 -25.84
N GLN A 512 7.44 -34.66 -25.04
CA GLN A 512 8.47 -35.25 -24.17
C GLN A 512 7.92 -35.81 -22.85
N GLN A 513 6.98 -36.75 -22.92
CA GLN A 513 6.28 -37.31 -21.75
C GLN A 513 7.22 -37.71 -20.58
N ASN A 514 8.39 -38.29 -20.89
CA ASN A 514 9.36 -38.80 -19.91
C ASN A 514 10.11 -37.69 -19.13
N GLN A 515 10.15 -36.45 -19.64
CA GLN A 515 10.82 -35.32 -18.96
C GLN A 515 9.86 -34.46 -18.13
N PHE A 516 8.55 -34.70 -18.26
CA PHE A 516 7.49 -33.91 -17.62
C PHE A 516 6.56 -34.82 -16.81
N ASP A 517 5.24 -34.69 -16.98
CA ASP A 517 4.21 -35.32 -16.16
C ASP A 517 3.75 -36.70 -16.66
N GLY A 518 4.52 -37.34 -17.55
CA GLY A 518 4.18 -38.66 -18.12
C GLY A 518 3.11 -38.62 -19.23
N THR A 519 2.75 -37.43 -19.73
CA THR A 519 1.70 -37.24 -20.74
C THR A 519 2.23 -36.57 -22.02
N ILE A 520 1.58 -36.81 -23.15
CA ILE A 520 1.70 -35.97 -24.34
C ILE A 520 0.61 -34.89 -24.26
N GLU A 521 0.99 -33.62 -24.35
CA GLU A 521 0.06 -32.50 -24.19
C GLU A 521 -0.46 -32.01 -25.54
N LEU A 522 -1.68 -32.38 -25.89
CA LEU A 522 -2.35 -31.99 -27.14
C LEU A 522 -3.47 -30.94 -26.92
N ARG A 523 -3.79 -30.57 -25.68
CA ARG A 523 -4.87 -29.62 -25.37
C ARG A 523 -4.46 -28.19 -25.69
N SER A 524 -5.42 -27.34 -26.01
CA SER A 524 -5.20 -25.90 -26.14
C SER A 524 -4.91 -25.25 -24.78
N ALA A 525 -4.26 -24.08 -24.83
CA ALA A 525 -4.15 -23.17 -23.69
C ALA A 525 -5.56 -22.87 -23.13
N PRO A 526 -5.73 -22.78 -21.79
CA PRO A 526 -6.96 -22.26 -21.21
C PRO A 526 -7.30 -20.88 -21.79
N ILE A 527 -8.56 -20.70 -22.19
CA ILE A 527 -9.08 -19.36 -22.50
C ILE A 527 -9.27 -18.65 -21.15
N SER A 528 -8.58 -17.54 -20.95
CA SER A 528 -8.79 -16.71 -19.76
C SER A 528 -10.19 -16.09 -19.80
N PRO A 529 -10.93 -16.08 -18.69
CA PRO A 529 -12.31 -15.60 -18.68
C PRO A 529 -12.36 -14.09 -18.94
N PHE A 530 -13.25 -13.65 -19.82
CA PHE A 530 -13.48 -12.23 -20.06
C PHE A 530 -14.21 -11.60 -18.86
N GLY A 531 -13.94 -10.32 -18.57
CA GLY A 531 -14.53 -9.62 -17.43
C GLY A 531 -16.06 -9.66 -17.41
N ILE A 532 -16.71 -9.64 -18.58
CA ILE A 532 -18.17 -9.75 -18.71
C ILE A 532 -18.71 -11.15 -18.34
N ASP A 533 -17.95 -12.22 -18.59
CA ASP A 533 -18.35 -13.58 -18.20
C ASP A 533 -18.09 -13.83 -16.72
N VAL A 534 -17.06 -13.20 -16.13
CA VAL A 534 -16.84 -13.18 -14.67
C VAL A 534 -17.99 -12.42 -13.98
N LEU A 535 -18.39 -11.26 -14.51
CA LEU A 535 -19.52 -10.49 -13.98
C LEU A 535 -20.81 -11.31 -14.03
N ARG A 536 -21.14 -11.94 -15.17
CA ARG A 536 -22.32 -12.81 -15.32
C ARG A 536 -22.30 -14.03 -14.39
N GLN A 537 -21.13 -14.57 -14.05
CA GLN A 537 -20.99 -15.67 -13.08
C GLN A 537 -21.28 -15.24 -11.63
N LEU A 538 -21.13 -13.95 -11.33
CA LEU A 538 -21.30 -13.38 -10.00
C LEU A 538 -22.66 -12.67 -9.83
N GLU A 539 -23.37 -12.39 -10.91
CA GLU A 539 -24.79 -12.00 -10.88
C GLU A 539 -25.63 -13.01 -10.07
N GLY A 540 -26.45 -12.52 -9.15
CA GLY A 540 -27.28 -13.35 -8.25
C GLY A 540 -26.55 -13.99 -7.06
N THR A 541 -25.23 -13.82 -6.92
CA THR A 541 -24.50 -14.28 -5.72
C THR A 541 -24.74 -13.35 -4.52
N SER A 542 -24.98 -13.95 -3.34
CA SER A 542 -25.22 -13.21 -2.09
C SER A 542 -24.09 -13.49 -1.09
N TYR A 543 -23.43 -12.43 -0.63
CA TYR A 543 -22.32 -12.52 0.33
C TYR A 543 -22.70 -11.87 1.67
N LYS A 544 -22.37 -12.57 2.76
CA LYS A 544 -22.44 -12.03 4.12
C LYS A 544 -21.03 -11.66 4.55
N TYR A 545 -20.78 -10.35 4.69
CA TYR A 545 -19.52 -9.82 5.16
C TYR A 545 -19.41 -9.84 6.68
N GLY A 546 -18.17 -9.78 7.17
CA GLY A 546 -17.84 -9.57 8.56
C GLY A 546 -17.52 -10.86 9.34
N LYS A 547 -16.65 -10.68 10.33
CA LYS A 547 -15.99 -11.72 11.12
C LYS A 547 -16.87 -12.32 12.22
N GLY A 548 -18.11 -11.82 12.35
CA GLY A 548 -19.04 -12.16 13.44
C GLY A 548 -19.85 -13.45 13.27
N SER A 549 -19.99 -13.99 12.05
CA SER A 549 -20.81 -15.19 11.84
C SER A 549 -20.02 -16.49 12.08
N LYS A 550 -19.94 -16.91 13.36
CA LYS A 550 -19.85 -18.35 13.65
C LYS A 550 -21.17 -19.00 13.25
N SER A 551 -21.34 -19.31 11.96
CA SER A 551 -22.35 -20.29 11.55
C SER A 551 -22.01 -21.60 12.25
N SER A 552 -22.78 -21.96 13.27
CA SER A 552 -22.74 -23.29 13.85
C SER A 552 -22.96 -24.29 12.72
N LYS A 553 -21.92 -25.08 12.39
CA LYS A 553 -22.02 -26.18 11.41
C LYS A 553 -22.91 -27.28 11.98
N LYS A 554 -24.21 -27.02 12.07
CA LYS A 554 -25.23 -28.03 12.37
C LYS A 554 -25.38 -28.85 11.10
N ARG A 555 -24.66 -29.98 11.06
CA ARG A 555 -24.67 -30.95 9.97
C ARG A 555 -26.08 -31.54 9.90
N MET A 556 -26.95 -30.98 9.05
CA MET A 556 -28.26 -31.59 8.77
C MET A 556 -28.03 -32.91 8.05
N ARG A 557 -28.13 -33.99 8.82
CA ARG A 557 -28.28 -35.35 8.32
C ARG A 557 -29.78 -35.63 8.39
N GLU A 558 -30.50 -35.26 7.33
CA GLU A 558 -31.90 -35.65 7.18
C GLU A 558 -31.99 -36.97 6.44
N GLU A 559 -32.87 -37.82 6.96
CA GLU A 559 -33.08 -39.19 6.52
C GLU A 559 -34.00 -39.19 5.30
N VAL A 560 -33.59 -39.87 4.23
CA VAL A 560 -34.52 -40.36 3.20
C VAL A 560 -34.21 -41.83 2.96
N ALA A 561 -34.77 -42.66 3.84
CA ALA A 561 -34.94 -44.08 3.62
C ALA A 561 -36.45 -44.38 3.60
N SER A 562 -36.88 -45.27 2.70
CA SER A 562 -38.26 -45.40 2.19
C SER A 562 -38.72 -44.19 1.35
N SER A 563 -39.37 -44.35 0.19
CA SER A 563 -40.05 -45.55 -0.34
C SER A 563 -39.65 -45.86 -1.79
N ALA A 564 -39.57 -47.16 -2.11
CA ALA A 564 -39.42 -47.66 -3.48
C ALA A 564 -40.76 -48.16 -4.04
N ASN A 565 -40.82 -48.33 -5.37
CA ASN A 565 -41.96 -48.78 -6.18
C ASN A 565 -43.06 -47.69 -6.36
N GLN A 566 -43.72 -47.55 -7.51
CA GLN A 566 -43.84 -48.44 -8.68
C GLN A 566 -44.35 -47.68 -9.94
N VAL A 567 -44.26 -48.28 -11.15
CA VAL A 567 -44.95 -47.93 -12.42
C VAL A 567 -44.41 -46.69 -13.18
N VAL A 568 -44.37 -46.59 -14.53
CA VAL A 568 -44.03 -47.50 -15.68
C VAL A 568 -43.77 -46.56 -16.89
N ASP A 569 -42.84 -46.95 -17.77
CA ASP A 569 -42.54 -46.53 -19.16
C ASP A 569 -43.34 -45.39 -19.86
N GLU A 570 -42.64 -44.46 -20.52
CA GLU A 570 -42.51 -44.48 -22.01
C GLU A 570 -41.43 -43.51 -22.59
N VAL A 571 -40.60 -44.06 -23.47
CA VAL A 571 -39.84 -43.49 -24.62
C VAL A 571 -39.21 -42.07 -24.54
N GLY A 572 -37.87 -42.00 -24.66
CA GLY A 572 -37.14 -40.77 -25.06
C GLY A 572 -35.61 -40.87 -25.00
N THR A 573 -34.93 -41.04 -26.14
CA THR A 573 -33.47 -41.31 -26.20
C THR A 573 -32.56 -40.10 -25.93
N THR A 574 -31.53 -40.30 -25.09
CA THR A 574 -30.17 -39.78 -25.35
C THR A 574 -29.11 -40.55 -24.55
N ASN A 575 -28.05 -41.03 -25.21
CA ASN A 575 -27.08 -41.96 -24.62
C ASN A 575 -26.17 -41.28 -23.59
N GLN A 576 -26.33 -41.65 -22.32
CA GLN A 576 -25.25 -41.55 -21.33
C GLN A 576 -24.30 -42.73 -21.48
N VAL A 577 -22.98 -42.48 -21.38
CA VAL A 577 -22.00 -43.53 -21.06
C VAL A 577 -21.49 -43.28 -19.64
N ARG A 578 -22.08 -44.04 -18.72
CA ARG A 578 -21.53 -44.46 -17.42
C ARG A 578 -20.16 -45.16 -17.66
N VAL A 579 -19.22 -45.30 -16.72
CA VAL A 579 -19.05 -44.95 -15.30
C VAL A 579 -17.57 -45.23 -14.98
N PHE A 580 -17.00 -44.63 -13.94
CA PHE A 580 -16.12 -45.36 -13.01
C PHE A 580 -16.22 -44.68 -11.65
N GLU A 581 -17.22 -45.12 -10.90
CA GLU A 581 -17.24 -45.06 -9.45
C GLU A 581 -16.26 -46.13 -8.96
N ASP A 582 -15.35 -45.76 -8.05
CA ASP A 582 -14.91 -46.62 -6.94
C ASP A 582 -13.90 -45.87 -6.05
N ALA A 583 -13.77 -46.36 -4.81
CA ALA A 583 -12.90 -45.85 -3.74
C ALA A 583 -13.31 -44.51 -3.10
N ASP A 584 -14.54 -44.48 -2.60
CA ASP A 584 -14.86 -43.76 -1.36
C ASP A 584 -14.16 -44.47 -0.18
N GLU A 585 -12.94 -44.05 0.19
CA GLU A 585 -12.37 -44.25 1.52
C GLU A 585 -11.08 -43.42 1.68
N PHE A 586 -11.12 -42.38 2.52
CA PHE A 586 -10.07 -41.96 3.47
C PHE A 586 -10.44 -40.62 4.10
N ILE A 587 -10.92 -40.66 5.35
CA ILE A 587 -11.16 -39.46 6.15
C ILE A 587 -9.82 -38.83 6.53
N GLY A 588 -9.61 -37.56 6.17
CA GLY A 588 -8.46 -36.79 6.62
C GLY A 588 -8.53 -35.34 6.14
N ASP A 589 -8.69 -34.41 7.10
CA ASP A 589 -8.97 -32.98 6.89
C ASP A 589 -8.24 -32.33 5.69
N GLY A 590 -8.95 -32.30 4.57
CA GLY A 590 -8.73 -31.43 3.43
C GLY A 590 -10.03 -30.68 3.18
N HIS A 591 -9.95 -29.36 3.00
CA HIS A 591 -11.13 -28.56 2.69
C HIS A 591 -11.59 -28.88 1.27
N ASP A 592 -12.48 -29.85 1.14
CA ASP A 592 -13.07 -30.23 -0.13
C ASP A 592 -13.86 -29.04 -0.68
N THR A 593 -13.49 -28.62 -1.89
CA THR A 593 -14.02 -27.40 -2.52
C THR A 593 -14.93 -27.84 -3.66
N THR A 594 -16.21 -27.92 -3.35
CA THR A 594 -17.23 -28.42 -4.26
C THR A 594 -17.50 -27.41 -5.38
N ARG A 595 -18.26 -27.82 -6.40
CA ARG A 595 -18.66 -26.93 -7.52
C ARG A 595 -19.43 -25.68 -7.04
N LYS A 596 -20.06 -25.71 -5.86
CA LYS A 596 -20.69 -24.53 -5.22
C LYS A 596 -19.66 -23.58 -4.59
N ASP A 597 -18.56 -24.10 -4.05
CA ASP A 597 -17.44 -23.27 -3.55
C ASP A 597 -16.61 -22.65 -4.68
N ILE A 598 -16.62 -23.30 -5.86
CA ILE A 598 -15.95 -22.83 -7.09
C ILE A 598 -16.76 -21.72 -7.80
N ILE A 599 -18.10 -21.78 -7.78
CA ILE A 599 -18.98 -20.77 -8.37
C ILE A 599 -19.34 -19.66 -7.36
N GLY A 600 -19.30 -19.94 -6.05
CA GLY A 600 -19.45 -18.96 -4.97
C GLY A 600 -18.24 -18.02 -4.77
N GLY A 601 -17.48 -17.76 -5.83
CA GLY A 601 -16.18 -17.06 -5.86
C GLY A 601 -16.23 -15.54 -5.65
N LYS A 602 -16.83 -15.11 -4.54
CA LYS A 602 -16.66 -13.84 -3.82
C LYS A 602 -16.64 -12.51 -4.59
N ASN A 603 -17.60 -11.68 -4.18
CA ASN A 603 -17.66 -10.21 -4.18
C ASN A 603 -18.26 -9.52 -5.41
N ASN A 604 -19.17 -8.57 -5.15
CA ASN A 604 -19.77 -7.66 -6.13
C ASN A 604 -19.02 -6.32 -6.27
N VAL A 605 -18.09 -6.03 -5.35
CA VAL A 605 -17.43 -4.71 -5.25
C VAL A 605 -16.04 -4.76 -5.89
N ALA A 606 -15.29 -5.84 -5.70
CA ALA A 606 -14.11 -6.19 -6.52
C ALA A 606 -14.41 -6.26 -8.03
N ILE A 607 -15.61 -6.72 -8.45
CA ILE A 607 -16.01 -6.71 -9.87
C ILE A 607 -16.00 -5.30 -10.44
N ASN A 608 -16.56 -4.31 -9.72
CA ASN A 608 -16.53 -2.92 -10.15
C ASN A 608 -15.09 -2.39 -10.28
N PHE A 609 -14.15 -2.95 -9.51
CA PHE A 609 -12.72 -2.68 -9.62
C PHE A 609 -12.06 -3.33 -10.85
N ILE A 610 -12.61 -4.45 -11.32
CA ILE A 610 -12.14 -5.23 -12.48
C ILE A 610 -12.81 -4.79 -13.79
N THR A 611 -13.99 -4.16 -13.75
CA THR A 611 -14.73 -3.65 -14.92
C THR A 611 -14.67 -2.12 -15.10
N THR A 612 -13.91 -1.43 -14.24
CA THR A 612 -13.41 -0.06 -14.52
C THR A 612 -11.95 -0.10 -15.05
N ILE A 613 -11.39 -1.32 -15.16
CA ILE A 613 -10.25 -1.70 -15.99
C ILE A 613 -10.81 -2.18 -17.33
#